data_AF-A0A959QQG0-F1
#
_entry.id   AF-A0A959QQG0-F1
#
_cell.length_a   1.000
_cell.length_b   1.000
_cell.length_c   1.000
_cell.angle_alpha   90.00
_cell.angle_beta   90.00
_cell.angle_gamma   90.00
#
_symmetry.space_group_name_H-M   'P 1'
#
loop_
_entity.id
_entity.type
_entity.pdbx_description
1 polymer ?
#
loop_
_entity_poly.entity_id
_entity_poly.type
_entity_poly.pdbx_seq_one_letter_code
_entity_poly.pdbx_strand_id
1 'polypeptide(L)' 'MRAIALWRNDTYEESLTAHIHGREDRMIMAENVHPNEWIEDGGHMMIFNRAEQVSCFVQKEIDSL' A
#
# COMPACT_ATOMS: atom_id res chain seq x y z
N MET A 1 -5.35 -3.61 15.15
CA MET A 1 -5.72 -2.34 14.47
C MET A 1 -5.54 -1.06 15.31
N ARG A 2 -4.94 -1.10 16.52
CA ARG A 2 -4.68 0.13 17.29
C ARG A 2 -3.35 0.82 16.97
N ALA A 3 -2.38 0.09 16.40
CA ALA A 3 -1.03 0.60 16.15
C ALA A 3 -1.00 1.72 15.08
N ILE A 4 -1.76 1.58 13.99
CA ILE A 4 -1.88 2.63 12.96
C ILE A 4 -2.71 3.81 13.49
N ALA A 5 -3.81 3.56 14.21
CA ALA A 5 -4.69 4.62 14.69
C ALA A 5 -4.07 5.55 15.74
N LEU A 6 -3.04 5.08 16.45
CA LEU A 6 -2.28 5.85 17.44
C LEU A 6 -0.92 6.33 16.90
N TRP A 7 -0.61 6.05 15.64
CA TRP A 7 0.62 6.55 15.02
C TRP A 7 0.57 8.08 15.01
N ARG A 8 1.49 8.70 15.76
CA ARG A 8 1.78 10.13 15.65
C ARG A 8 3.05 10.29 14.84
N ASN A 9 2.90 10.76 13.61
CA ASN A 9 4.04 11.04 12.76
C ASN A 9 4.46 12.49 13.01
N ASP A 10 5.70 12.71 13.48
CA ASP A 10 6.22 14.06 13.71
C ASP A 10 6.72 14.71 12.40
N THR A 11 7.07 13.89 11.41
CA THR A 11 7.54 14.32 10.09
C THR A 11 7.04 13.34 9.02
N TYR A 12 6.50 13.86 7.93
CA TYR A 12 6.11 13.07 6.75
C TYR A 12 6.87 13.62 5.54
N GLU A 13 7.62 12.74 4.87
CA GLU A 13 8.23 13.05 3.59
C GLU A 13 7.49 12.28 2.51
N GLU A 14 6.69 13.04 1.75
CA GLU A 14 5.90 12.58 0.63
C GLU A 14 6.76 11.83 -0.40
N SER A 15 8.02 12.23 -0.55
CA SER A 15 9.01 11.63 -1.46
C SER A 15 9.59 10.29 -0.98
N LEU A 16 9.44 9.92 0.29
CA LEU A 16 9.98 8.67 0.87
C LEU A 16 8.90 7.62 1.14
N THR A 17 7.65 7.91 0.79
CA THR A 17 6.51 7.02 1.08
C THR A 17 6.06 6.34 -0.19
N ALA A 18 6.17 5.01 -0.24
CA ALA A 18 5.62 4.18 -1.28
C ALA A 18 4.30 3.54 -0.85
N HIS A 19 3.29 3.60 -1.71
CA HIS A 19 1.93 3.12 -1.47
C HIS A 19 1.49 2.20 -2.60
N ILE A 20 1.14 0.96 -2.25
CA ILE A 20 0.47 0.00 -3.13
C ILE A 20 -0.95 -0.24 -2.63
N HIS A 21 -1.93 -0.30 -3.54
CA HIS A 21 -3.32 -0.55 -3.17
C HIS A 21 -4.01 -1.54 -4.10
N GLY A 22 -4.97 -2.28 -3.57
CA GLY A 22 -5.82 -3.19 -4.34
C GLY A 22 -7.00 -2.45 -4.96
N ARG A 23 -7.21 -2.56 -6.28
CA ARG A 23 -8.28 -1.81 -6.96
C ARG A 23 -9.68 -2.33 -6.67
N GLU A 24 -9.81 -3.59 -6.26
CA GLU A 24 -11.06 -4.21 -5.84
C GLU A 24 -11.27 -4.17 -4.31
N ASP A 25 -10.51 -3.35 -3.58
CA ASP A 25 -10.73 -3.14 -2.15
C ASP A 25 -12.11 -2.51 -1.89
N ARG A 26 -12.91 -3.20 -1.07
CA ARG A 26 -14.27 -2.80 -0.67
C ARG A 26 -14.34 -2.16 0.73
N MET A 27 -13.25 -2.20 1.49
CA MET A 27 -13.11 -1.50 2.77
C MET A 27 -12.55 -0.09 2.57
N ILE A 28 -11.53 0.05 1.73
CA ILE A 28 -10.93 1.33 1.33
C ILE A 28 -11.06 1.45 -0.18
N MET A 29 -12.12 2.12 -0.63
CA MET A 29 -12.47 2.20 -2.05
C MET A 29 -11.43 2.98 -2.86
N ALA A 30 -11.20 2.55 -4.11
CA ALA A 30 -10.19 3.12 -5.00
C ALA A 30 -10.34 4.63 -5.25
N GLU A 31 -11.57 5.15 -5.21
CA GLU A 31 -11.88 6.57 -5.34
C GLU A 31 -11.36 7.46 -4.19
N ASN A 32 -11.01 6.87 -3.05
CA ASN A 32 -10.52 7.58 -1.87
C ASN A 32 -9.00 7.56 -1.73
N VAL A 33 -8.26 7.02 -2.70
CA VAL A 33 -6.80 6.82 -2.59
C VAL A 33 -6.06 7.11 -3.90
N HIS A 34 -4.78 7.46 -3.77
CA HIS A 34 -3.85 7.67 -4.89
C HIS A 34 -2.54 6.92 -4.62
N PRO A 35 -2.47 5.61 -4.90
CA PRO A 35 -1.27 4.82 -4.70
C PRO A 35 -0.25 5.03 -5.82
N ASN A 36 1.01 4.70 -5.54
CA ASN A 36 2.06 4.61 -6.54
C ASN A 36 1.85 3.40 -7.46
N GLU A 37 1.27 2.32 -6.94
CA GLU A 37 1.00 1.10 -7.69
C GLU A 37 -0.38 0.50 -7.37
N TRP A 38 -1.06 0.03 -8.41
CA TRP A 38 -2.34 -0.66 -8.32
C TRP A 38 -2.16 -2.16 -8.54
N ILE A 39 -2.73 -2.97 -7.65
CA ILE A 39 -3.03 -4.38 -7.93
C ILE A 39 -4.46 -4.44 -8.44
N GLU A 40 -4.60 -4.56 -9.77
CA GLU A 40 -5.90 -4.42 -10.47
C GLU A 40 -6.98 -5.40 -10.00
N ASP A 41 -6.63 -6.61 -9.60
CA ASP A 41 -7.54 -7.63 -9.06
C ASP A 41 -7.32 -7.89 -7.54
N GLY A 42 -6.66 -6.94 -6.87
CA GLY A 42 -6.36 -6.99 -5.44
C GLY A 42 -7.50 -6.42 -4.59
N GLY A 43 -7.90 -7.14 -3.54
CA GLY A 43 -8.79 -6.63 -2.49
C GLY A 43 -8.02 -6.15 -1.25
N HIS A 44 -8.73 -5.83 -0.17
CA HIS A 44 -8.11 -5.32 1.07
C HIS A 44 -6.98 -6.20 1.63
N MET A 45 -7.18 -7.52 1.57
CA MET A 45 -6.24 -8.51 2.09
C MET A 45 -5.42 -9.16 0.97
N MET A 46 -5.04 -8.40 -0.06
CA MET A 46 -4.29 -8.87 -1.23
C MET A 46 -2.97 -9.58 -0.89
N ILE A 47 -2.41 -9.35 0.30
CA ILE A 47 -1.23 -10.07 0.81
C ILE A 47 -1.42 -11.59 0.82
N PHE A 48 -2.64 -12.11 0.96
CA PHE A 48 -2.87 -13.56 0.99
C PHE A 48 -2.93 -14.22 -0.39
N ASN A 49 -3.28 -13.47 -1.44
CA ASN A 49 -3.55 -14.03 -2.76
C ASN A 49 -2.72 -13.39 -3.89
N ARG A 50 -1.97 -12.32 -3.60
CA ARG A 50 -1.03 -11.62 -4.51
C ARG A 50 0.31 -11.35 -3.80
N ALA A 51 0.70 -12.25 -2.88
CA ALA A 51 1.91 -12.12 -2.07
C ALA A 51 3.17 -11.84 -2.90
N GLU A 52 3.31 -12.49 -4.05
CA GLU A 52 4.45 -12.32 -4.96
C GLU A 52 4.50 -10.90 -5.54
N GLN A 53 3.38 -10.36 -6.03
CA GLN A 53 3.31 -8.99 -6.56
C GLN A 53 3.59 -7.96 -5.46
N VAL A 54 3.01 -8.14 -4.27
CA VAL A 54 3.30 -7.27 -3.11
C VAL A 54 4.78 -7.30 -2.76
N SER A 55 5.41 -8.49 -2.74
CA SER A 55 6.83 -8.63 -2.43
C SER A 55 7.71 -7.98 -3.50
N CYS A 56 7.34 -8.11 -4.78
CA CYS A 56 8.04 -7.48 -5.90
C CYS A 56 7.99 -5.96 -5.81
N PHE A 57 6.82 -5.37 -5.51
CA PHE A 57 6.69 -3.94 -5.26
C PHE A 57 7.60 -3.49 -4.12
N VAL A 58 7.52 -4.15 -2.96
CA VAL A 58 8.35 -3.79 -1.80
C VAL A 58 9.84 -3.84 -2.14
N GLN A 59 10.30 -4.87 -2.85
CA GLN A 59 11.70 -5.00 -3.24
C GLN A 59 12.11 -3.88 -4.20
N LYS A 60 11.30 -3.57 -5.21
CA LYS A 60 11.55 -2.48 -6.17
C LYS A 60 11.68 -1.13 -5.47
N GLU A 61 10.83 -0.84 -4.50
CA GLU A 61 10.88 0.43 -3.76
C GLU A 61 12.12 0.48 -2.84
N ILE A 62 12.52 -0.64 -2.23
CA ILE A 62 13.76 -0.73 -1.43
C ILE A 62 15.00 -0.54 -2.31
N ASP A 63 15.04 -1.16 -3.49
CA ASP A 63 16.20 -1.09 -4.41
C ASP A 63 16.37 0.30 -5.03
N SER A 64 15.35 1.15 -4.96
CA SER A 64 15.34 2.51 -5.53
C SER A 64 15.82 3.58 -4.53
N LEU A 65 16.15 3.19 -3.29
CA LEU A 65 16.74 4.05 -2.25
C LEU A 65 18.26 4.21 -2.43
#